data_AF-A0A914Q9A4-F1
#
_entry.id   AF-A0A914Q9A4-F1
#
_cell.length_a   1.000
_cell.length_b   1.000
_cell.length_c   1.000
_cell.angle_alpha   90.00
_cell.angle_beta   90.00
_cell.angle_gamma   90.00
#
_symmetry.space_group_name_H-M   'P 1'
#
loop_
_entity.id
_entity.type
_entity.pdbx_description
1 polymer ?
#
loop_
_entity_poly.entity_id
_entity_poly.type
_entity_poly.pdbx_seq_one_letter_code
_entity_poly.pdbx_strand_id
1 'polypeptide(L)' 'MGQQFAAQLGYPRQLNKTPWKYNKQIAGFKTLYKGVTFITIRGAGHMAPQWRAPETKYAIEQFVINHPI' A
#
# COMPACT_ATOMS: atom_id res chain seq x y z
N MET A 1 -7.46 11.41 3.83
CA MET A 1 -6.25 12.11 4.33
C MET A 1 -4.97 11.56 3.74
N GLY A 2 -4.48 10.36 4.09
CA GLY A 2 -3.18 9.86 3.58
C GLY A 2 -3.03 9.80 2.04
N GLN A 3 -4.06 9.36 1.32
CA GLN A 3 -4.02 9.32 -0.14
C GLN A 3 -3.97 10.71 -0.80
N GLN A 4 -4.64 11.70 -0.20
CA GLN A 4 -4.62 13.08 -0.70
C GLN A 4 -3.25 13.70 -0.46
N PHE A 5 -2.66 13.48 0.71
CA PHE A 5 -1.28 13.90 1.01
C PHE A 5 -0.30 13.35 -0.02
N ALA A 6 -0.31 12.03 -0.28
CA ALA A 6 0.57 11.43 -1.27
C ALA A 6 0.38 12.02 -2.68
N ALA A 7 -0.85 12.35 -3.08
CA ALA A 7 -1.13 12.99 -4.36
C ALA A 7 -0.61 14.45 -4.42
N GLN A 8 -0.65 15.18 -3.31
CA GLN A 8 -0.21 16.57 -3.20
C GLN A 8 1.32 16.72 -3.26
N LEU A 9 2.09 15.64 -3.09
CA LEU A 9 3.55 15.67 -3.26
C LEU A 9 3.99 15.99 -4.71
N GLY A 10 3.08 15.91 -5.69
CA GLY A 10 3.35 16.31 -7.08
C GLY A 10 4.21 15.34 -7.90
N TYR A 11 4.54 14.15 -7.37
CA TYR A 11 5.25 13.13 -8.12
C TYR A 11 4.42 12.62 -9.33
N PRO A 12 5.05 12.33 -10.48
CA PRO A 12 4.36 11.72 -11.61
C PRO A 12 3.70 10.40 -11.22
N ARG A 13 2.40 10.27 -11.47
CA ARG A 13 1.65 9.04 -11.20
C ARG A 13 1.97 7.99 -12.27
N GLN A 14 2.38 6.81 -11.84
CA GLN A 14 2.69 5.67 -12.71
C GLN A 14 1.53 4.67 -12.76
N LEU A 15 0.82 4.46 -11.64
CA LEU A 15 -0.35 3.59 -11.59
C LEU A 15 -1.46 4.27 -10.78
N ASN A 16 -2.67 4.27 -11.35
CA ASN A 16 -3.88 4.66 -10.63
C ASN A 16 -4.19 3.69 -9.49
N LYS A 17 -5.16 4.06 -8.65
CA LYS A 17 -5.59 3.25 -7.52
C LYS A 17 -6.06 1.87 -7.99
N THR A 18 -5.30 0.83 -7.68
CA THR A 18 -5.59 -0.56 -8.05
C THR A 18 -5.54 -1.46 -6.81
N PRO A 19 -6.29 -2.57 -6.77
CA PRO A 19 -6.22 -3.48 -5.64
C PRO A 19 -4.89 -4.24 -5.62
N TRP A 20 -4.35 -4.49 -4.43
CA TRP A 20 -3.30 -5.49 -4.22
C TRP A 20 -3.83 -6.65 -3.41
N LYS A 21 -3.21 -7.82 -3.57
CA LYS A 21 -3.73 -9.08 -3.03
C LYS A 21 -2.72 -9.74 -2.10
N TYR A 22 -3.26 -10.36 -1.06
CA TYR A 22 -2.55 -11.31 -0.21
C TYR A 22 -3.41 -12.57 -0.14
N ASN A 23 -2.80 -13.74 -0.32
CA ASN A 23 -3.48 -15.05 -0.31
C ASN A 23 -4.80 -15.08 -1.11
N LYS A 24 -4.75 -14.62 -2.37
CA LYS A 24 -5.89 -14.53 -3.31
C LYS A 24 -7.02 -13.58 -2.90
N GLN A 25 -6.90 -12.86 -1.78
CA GLN A 25 -7.88 -11.87 -1.32
C GLN A 25 -7.37 -10.43 -1.48
N ILE A 26 -8.27 -9.47 -1.64
CA ILE A 26 -7.91 -8.05 -1.70
C ILE A 26 -7.50 -7.60 -0.29
N ALA A 27 -6.21 -7.31 -0.13
CA ALA A 27 -5.61 -6.85 1.11
C ALA A 27 -5.54 -5.32 1.20
N GLY A 28 -5.83 -4.61 0.11
CA GLY A 28 -5.99 -3.17 0.09
C GLY A 28 -5.85 -2.58 -1.31
N PHE A 29 -5.52 -1.30 -1.38
CA PHE A 29 -5.28 -0.58 -2.64
C PHE A 29 -3.89 0.02 -2.65
N LYS A 30 -3.29 0.12 -3.85
CA LYS A 30 -2.01 0.77 -4.11
C LYS A 30 -2.17 1.85 -5.16
N THR A 31 -1.41 2.93 -5.03
CA THR A 31 -1.25 3.97 -6.05
C THR A 31 0.25 4.22 -6.17
N LEU A 32 0.78 4.10 -7.39
CA LEU A 32 2.22 4.24 -7.64
C LEU A 32 2.49 5.62 -8.22
N TYR A 33 3.49 6.27 -7.66
CA TYR A 33 4.11 7.48 -8.16
C TYR A 33 5.59 7.21 -8.38
N LYS A 34 6.25 8.05 -9.18
CA LYS A 34 7.70 7.95 -9.36
C LYS A 34 8.41 8.12 -8.01
N GLY A 35 8.99 7.04 -7.49
CA GLY A 35 9.75 7.02 -6.23
C GLY A 35 8.91 6.90 -4.95
N VAL A 36 7.57 6.87 -5.03
CA VAL A 36 6.68 6.76 -3.87
C VAL A 36 5.51 5.83 -4.19
N THR A 37 5.25 4.87 -3.30
CA THR A 37 4.07 4.00 -3.38
C THR A 37 3.18 4.24 -2.17
N PHE A 38 1.93 4.63 -2.41
CA PHE A 38 0.92 4.75 -1.35
C PHE A 38 0.07 3.49 -1.32
N ILE A 39 -0.05 2.85 -0.14
CA ILE A 39 -0.92 1.68 0.07
C ILE A 39 -1.94 1.90 1.18
N THR A 40 -3.07 1.20 1.08
CA THR A 40 -3.98 0.95 2.20
C THR A 40 -3.92 -0.51 2.59
N ILE A 41 -4.21 -0.83 3.85
CA ILE A 41 -4.40 -2.20 4.34
C ILE A 41 -5.87 -2.32 4.77
N ARG A 42 -6.62 -3.17 4.07
CA ARG A 42 -8.07 -3.33 4.26
C ARG A 42 -8.33 -3.95 5.64
N GLY A 43 -9.20 -3.31 6.41
CA GLY A 43 -9.60 -3.81 7.72
C GLY A 43 -8.53 -3.65 8.80
N ALA A 44 -7.50 -2.83 8.56
CA ALA A 44 -6.56 -2.38 9.58
C ALA A 44 -7.03 -1.04 10.18
N GLY A 45 -6.87 -0.90 11.50
CA GLY A 45 -6.97 0.38 12.20
C GLY A 45 -5.64 1.13 12.23
N HIS A 46 -5.46 2.02 13.21
CA HIS A 46 -4.24 2.83 13.37
C HIS A 46 -2.98 1.97 13.55
N MET A 47 -3.07 0.93 14.38
CA MET A 47 -1.99 -0.04 14.58
C MET A 47 -2.12 -1.21 13.58
N ALA A 48 -1.78 -0.98 12.31
CA ALA A 48 -2.00 -1.97 11.26
C ALA A 48 -1.43 -3.38 11.53
N PRO A 49 -0.21 -3.55 12.08
CA PRO A 49 0.30 -4.87 12.45
C PRO A 49 -0.54 -5.59 13.51
N GLN A 50 -1.23 -4.86 14.40
CA GLN A 50 -2.09 -5.47 15.43
C GLN A 50 -3.38 -6.06 14.84
N TRP A 51 -3.96 -5.41 13.83
CA TRP A 51 -5.25 -5.80 13.24
C TRP A 51 -5.12 -6.69 12.01
N ARG A 52 -4.02 -6.54 11.26
CA ARG A 52 -3.76 -7.21 9.97
C ARG A 52 -2.30 -7.61 9.86
N ALA A 53 -1.83 -8.41 10.83
CA ALA A 53 -0.43 -8.83 10.92
C ALA A 53 0.09 -9.49 9.62
N PRO A 54 -0.62 -10.47 9.00
CA PRO A 54 -0.11 -11.15 7.81
C PRO A 54 0.04 -10.22 6.60
N GLU A 55 -0.97 -9.39 6.33
CA GLU A 55 -0.97 -8.45 5.21
C GLU A 55 0.06 -7.34 5.41
N THR A 56 0.22 -6.86 6.65
CA THR A 56 1.20 -5.83 6.99
C THR A 56 2.63 -6.37 6.86
N LYS A 57 2.89 -7.59 7.35
CA LYS A 57 4.18 -8.27 7.20
C LYS A 57 4.52 -8.44 5.71
N TYR A 58 3.59 -8.95 4.92
CA TYR A 58 3.78 -9.10 3.48
C TYR A 58 4.13 -7.77 2.80
N ALA A 59 3.39 -6.69 3.12
CA ALA A 59 3.66 -5.36 2.55
C ALA A 59 5.06 -4.84 2.89
N ILE A 60 5.52 -5.03 4.14
CA ILE A 60 6.86 -4.64 4.58
C ILE A 60 7.93 -5.49 3.88
N GLU A 61 7.72 -6.80 3.75
CA GLU A 61 8.66 -7.69 3.04
C GLU A 61 8.81 -7.27 1.58
N GLN A 62 7.71 -6.99 0.87
CA GLN A 62 7.75 -6.50 -0.51
C GLN A 62 8.53 -5.19 -0.62
N PHE A 63 8.32 -4.26 0.33
CA PHE A 63 9.06 -3.01 0.39
C PHE A 63 10.57 -3.22 0.57
N VAL A 64 10.98 -4.05 1.53
CA VAL A 64 12.39 -4.29 1.86
C VAL A 64 13.16 -4.88 0.67
N ILE A 65 12.53 -5.78 -0.10
CA ILE A 65 13.16 -6.41 -1.27
C ILE A 65 12.98 -5.59 -2.56
N ASN A 66 12.41 -4.39 -2.48
CA ASN A 66 12.07 -3.53 -3.62
C ASN A 66 11.20 -4.24 -4.67
N HIS A 67 10.32 -5.13 -4.23
CA HIS A 67 9.36 -5.82 -5.10
C HIS A 67 8.02 -5.07 -5.11
N PRO A 68 7.39 -4.86 -6.27
CA PRO A 68 6.07 -4.24 -6.34
C PRO A 68 5.02 -5.04 -5.58
N ILE A 69 4.39 -4.42 -4.58
CA ILE A 69 3.14 -4.89 -3.98
C ILE A 69 1.99 -4.65 -4.95
#